data_AF-A0A2V6SAV0-F1
#
_entry.id   AF-A0A2V6SAV0-F1
#
_cell.length_a   1.000
_cell.length_b   1.000
_cell.length_c   1.000
_cell.angle_alpha   90.00
_cell.angle_beta   90.00
_cell.angle_gamma   90.00
#
_symmetry.space_group_name_H-M   'P 1'
#
loop_
_entity.id
_entity.type
_entity.pdbx_description
1 polymer ?
#
loop_
_entity_poly.entity_id
_entity_poly.type
_entity_poly.pdbx_seq_one_letter_code
_entity_poly.pdbx_strand_id
1 'polypeptide(L)'
;MQSSAEQHIFVTGACGAGKSTLAKALSQQLQLPLHRLDDHPDFRQMLPDEPWLHRVTDPQRYAQWQALRRHLVHEAVKLPPPHIIEGTHILTAPELTTGYRRILVDTPLHQIIRQSLARDRAKYAEDPARYADRYAGAPGSAGARRRALLARQIYESLRLELDAFRHLPGVELVPSRAFTTWLPQQGSGSIGAGLAS
;
A
#
# COMPACT_ATOMS: atom_id res chain seq x y z
N MET A 1 -3.44 -16.80 -23.01
CA MET A 1 -3.37 -16.15 -21.68
C MET A 1 -1.95 -15.61 -21.54
N GLN A 2 -1.78 -14.28 -21.53
CA GLN A 2 -0.46 -13.65 -21.35
C GLN A 2 0.04 -13.91 -19.93
N SER A 3 1.33 -14.21 -19.79
CA SER A 3 1.94 -14.48 -18.48
C SER A 3 1.99 -13.20 -17.65
N SER A 4 1.88 -13.30 -16.32
CA SER A 4 1.93 -12.14 -15.42
C SER A 4 3.27 -11.38 -15.43
N ALA A 5 4.30 -11.92 -16.10
CA ALA A 5 5.62 -11.31 -16.22
C ALA A 5 5.68 -10.19 -17.28
N GLU A 6 4.66 -10.06 -18.14
CA GLU A 6 4.62 -9.08 -19.24
C GLU A 6 3.89 -7.77 -18.89
N GLN A 7 3.31 -7.66 -17.68
CA GLN A 7 2.45 -6.54 -17.31
C GLN A 7 2.73 -6.05 -15.89
N HIS A 8 2.44 -4.77 -15.63
CA HIS A 8 2.52 -4.21 -14.29
C HIS A 8 1.63 -4.95 -13.30
N ILE A 9 2.10 -5.07 -12.05
CA ILE A 9 1.31 -5.59 -10.92
C ILE A 9 1.12 -4.45 -9.92
N PHE A 10 -0.14 -4.11 -9.66
CA PHE A 10 -0.50 -3.02 -8.74
C PHE A 10 -0.79 -3.58 -7.35
N VAL A 11 -0.07 -3.10 -6.34
CA VAL A 11 -0.25 -3.48 -4.93
C VAL A 11 -0.73 -2.27 -4.13
N THR A 12 -1.95 -2.32 -3.63
CA THR A 12 -2.59 -1.23 -2.88
C THR A 12 -3.21 -1.72 -1.56
N GLY A 13 -3.79 -0.80 -0.78
CA GLY A 13 -4.32 -1.04 0.56
C GLY A 13 -4.02 0.08 1.52
N ALA A 14 -4.60 0.03 2.71
CA ALA A 14 -4.47 1.09 3.72
C ALA A 14 -3.01 1.33 4.14
N CYS A 15 -2.71 2.52 4.67
CA CYS A 15 -1.43 2.79 5.31
C CYS A 15 -1.22 1.81 6.47
N GLY A 16 -0.03 1.19 6.56
CA GLY A 16 0.26 0.17 7.56
C GLY A 16 -0.23 -1.25 7.23
N ALA A 17 -1.00 -1.47 6.17
CA ALA A 17 -1.55 -2.80 5.84
C ALA A 17 -0.50 -3.86 5.42
N GLY A 18 0.76 -3.47 5.19
CA GLY A 18 1.82 -4.40 4.74
C GLY A 18 2.06 -4.41 3.23
N LYS A 19 1.55 -3.43 2.48
CA LYS A 19 1.80 -3.26 1.03
C LYS A 19 3.26 -3.40 0.63
N SER A 20 4.14 -2.58 1.22
CA SER A 20 5.57 -2.60 0.87
C SER A 20 6.24 -3.94 1.22
N THR A 21 5.74 -4.67 2.22
CA THR A 21 6.23 -6.03 2.52
C THR A 21 5.86 -6.98 1.39
N LEU A 22 4.60 -6.98 0.97
CA LEU A 22 4.12 -7.82 -0.13
C LEU A 22 4.80 -7.47 -1.45
N ALA A 23 4.87 -6.19 -1.78
CA ALA A 23 5.43 -5.70 -3.04
C ALA A 23 6.93 -6.03 -3.16
N LYS A 24 7.70 -5.94 -2.07
CA LYS A 24 9.11 -6.37 -2.04
C LYS A 24 9.26 -7.86 -2.29
N ALA A 25 8.45 -8.68 -1.61
CA ALA A 25 8.50 -10.13 -1.78
C ALA A 25 8.11 -10.53 -3.21
N LEU A 26 7.06 -9.93 -3.77
CA LEU A 26 6.66 -10.15 -5.18
C LEU A 26 7.73 -9.71 -6.17
N SER A 27 8.36 -8.55 -5.94
CA SER A 27 9.44 -8.03 -6.78
C SER A 27 10.62 -9.01 -6.82
N GLN A 28 11.04 -9.53 -5.67
CA GLN A 28 12.10 -10.53 -5.58
C GLN A 28 11.72 -11.84 -6.27
N GLN A 29 10.50 -12.32 -6.03
CA GLN A 29 10.02 -13.61 -6.53
C GLN A 29 9.81 -13.62 -8.05
N LEU A 30 9.28 -12.53 -8.60
CA LEU A 30 8.99 -12.40 -10.03
C LEU A 30 10.14 -11.72 -10.81
N GLN A 31 11.20 -11.32 -10.13
CA GLN A 31 12.33 -10.57 -10.71
C GLN A 31 11.89 -9.29 -11.44
N LEU A 32 10.82 -8.64 -10.95
CA LEU A 32 10.32 -7.38 -11.49
C LEU A 32 10.78 -6.20 -10.62
N PRO A 33 11.16 -5.05 -11.20
CA PRO A 33 11.52 -3.86 -10.44
C PRO A 33 10.34 -3.34 -9.59
N LEU A 34 10.65 -2.84 -8.39
CA LEU A 34 9.67 -2.26 -7.48
C LEU A 34 9.63 -0.74 -7.64
N HIS A 35 8.46 -0.19 -8.00
CA HIS A 35 8.19 1.24 -8.06
C HIS A 35 7.22 1.65 -6.93
N ARG A 36 7.64 2.58 -6.08
CA ARG A 36 6.83 3.04 -4.93
C ARG A 36 6.37 4.47 -5.18
N LEU A 37 5.05 4.66 -5.24
CA LEU A 37 4.46 5.97 -5.55
C LEU A 37 4.74 7.00 -4.44
N ASP A 38 4.86 6.53 -3.19
CA ASP A 38 5.21 7.35 -2.02
C ASP A 38 6.65 7.93 -2.11
N ASP A 39 7.51 7.40 -2.99
CA ASP A 39 8.90 7.86 -3.13
C ASP A 39 9.06 9.01 -4.13
N HIS A 40 7.99 9.44 -4.82
CA HIS A 40 8.04 10.55 -5.77
C HIS A 40 8.36 11.90 -5.07
N PRO A 41 9.29 12.72 -5.59
CA PRO A 41 9.68 14.00 -5.00
C PRO A 41 8.50 14.94 -4.73
N ASP A 42 7.64 15.15 -5.72
CA ASP A 42 6.48 16.06 -5.61
C ASP A 42 5.51 15.61 -4.52
N PHE A 43 5.33 14.30 -4.35
CA PHE A 43 4.51 13.76 -3.27
C PHE A 43 5.14 14.04 -1.91
N ARG A 44 6.45 13.83 -1.78
CA ARG A 44 7.18 14.05 -0.53
C ARG A 44 7.14 15.52 -0.09
N GLN A 45 7.14 16.46 -1.03
CA GLN A 45 7.03 17.89 -0.73
C GLN A 45 5.67 18.26 -0.10
N MET A 46 4.62 17.50 -0.40
CA MET A 46 3.25 17.75 0.09
C MET A 46 2.89 16.94 1.36
N LEU A 47 3.77 16.07 1.86
CA LEU A 47 3.56 15.28 3.09
C LEU A 47 3.46 16.06 4.41
N PRO A 48 4.11 17.23 4.61
CA PRO A 48 4.05 17.97 5.88
C PRO A 48 2.66 18.43 6.31
N ASP A 49 1.68 18.44 5.41
CA ASP A 49 0.41 19.16 5.59
C ASP A 49 -0.77 18.33 6.14
N GLU A 50 -0.56 17.09 6.58
CA GLU A 50 -1.63 16.18 7.05
C GLU A 50 -2.89 16.17 6.12
N PRO A 51 -2.75 15.70 4.86
CA PRO A 51 -3.74 15.93 3.79
C PRO A 51 -5.15 15.36 4.04
N TRP A 52 -5.33 14.46 5.01
CA TRP A 52 -6.67 14.02 5.44
C TRP A 52 -7.46 15.12 6.15
N LEU A 53 -6.79 16.12 6.76
CA LEU A 53 -7.45 17.29 7.37
C LEU A 53 -8.04 18.22 6.30
N HIS A 54 -7.33 18.39 5.18
CA HIS A 54 -7.74 19.29 4.10
C HIS A 54 -9.00 18.87 3.36
N ARG A 55 -9.43 17.61 3.48
CA ARG A 55 -10.71 17.16 2.91
C ARG A 55 -11.89 18.01 3.37
N VAL A 56 -11.85 18.52 4.60
CA VAL A 56 -12.89 19.37 5.18
C VAL A 56 -12.44 20.81 5.29
N THR A 57 -11.17 21.06 5.64
CA THR A 57 -10.69 22.42 5.93
C THR A 57 -10.19 23.19 4.71
N ASP A 58 -9.81 22.51 3.63
CA ASP A 58 -9.29 23.13 2.40
C ASP A 58 -9.56 22.23 1.17
N PRO A 59 -10.78 22.27 0.63
CA PRO A 59 -11.19 21.41 -0.49
C PRO A 59 -10.36 21.62 -1.76
N GLN A 60 -9.86 22.83 -2.00
CA GLN A 60 -9.03 23.13 -3.17
C GLN A 60 -7.67 22.42 -3.07
N ARG A 61 -7.04 22.49 -1.90
CA ARG A 61 -5.79 21.77 -1.63
C ARG A 61 -5.99 20.26 -1.66
N TYR A 62 -7.13 19.77 -1.16
CA TYR A 62 -7.48 18.36 -1.27
C TYR A 62 -7.65 17.91 -2.74
N ALA A 63 -8.26 18.75 -3.59
CA ALA A 63 -8.39 18.46 -5.02
C ALA A 63 -7.03 18.41 -5.73
N GLN A 64 -6.12 19.35 -5.43
CA GLN A 64 -4.74 19.33 -5.94
C GLN A 64 -3.99 18.07 -5.51
N TRP A 65 -4.14 17.68 -4.25
CA TRP A 65 -3.58 16.44 -3.72
C TRP A 65 -4.10 15.22 -4.48
N GLN A 66 -5.41 15.12 -4.74
CA GLN A 66 -5.98 14.02 -5.52
C GLN A 66 -5.52 14.03 -6.98
N ALA A 67 -5.39 15.21 -7.59
CA ALA A 67 -4.87 15.36 -8.96
C ALA A 67 -3.42 14.87 -9.05
N LEU A 68 -2.56 15.22 -8.09
CA LEU A 68 -1.19 14.70 -8.02
C LEU A 68 -1.21 13.18 -7.87
N ARG A 69 -1.99 12.64 -6.92
CA ARG A 69 -2.05 11.19 -6.71
C ARG A 69 -2.47 10.43 -7.97
N ARG A 70 -3.45 10.96 -8.70
CA ARG A 70 -3.86 10.43 -10.01
C ARG A 70 -2.74 10.51 -11.04
N HIS A 71 -2.06 11.66 -11.14
CA HIS A 71 -0.94 11.85 -12.05
C HIS A 71 0.18 10.83 -11.80
N LEU A 72 0.52 10.55 -10.54
CA LEU A 72 1.53 9.54 -10.20
C LEU A 72 1.15 8.13 -10.67
N VAL A 73 -0.12 7.74 -10.55
CA VAL A 73 -0.60 6.45 -11.09
C VAL A 73 -0.52 6.44 -12.62
N HIS A 74 -0.88 7.55 -13.26
CA HIS A 74 -0.84 7.70 -14.71
C HIS A 74 0.59 7.62 -15.29
N GLU A 75 1.59 8.15 -14.58
CA GLU A 75 2.98 8.00 -15.02
C GLU A 75 3.52 6.59 -14.73
N ALA A 76 3.10 5.99 -13.61
CA ALA A 76 3.56 4.65 -13.24
C ALA A 76 3.10 3.56 -14.23
N VAL A 77 1.88 3.66 -14.79
CA VAL A 77 1.37 2.70 -15.79
C VAL A 77 2.16 2.70 -17.11
N LYS A 78 2.99 3.72 -17.35
CA LYS A 78 3.77 3.87 -18.59
C LYS A 78 5.22 3.41 -18.46
N LEU A 79 5.66 3.01 -17.27
CA LEU A 79 7.06 2.73 -16.99
C LEU A 79 7.52 1.47 -17.76
N PRO A 80 8.56 1.55 -18.60
CA PRO A 80 9.25 0.36 -19.09
C PRO A 80 10.43 -0.01 -18.17
N PRO A 81 10.75 -1.30 -17.96
CA PRO A 81 9.96 -2.52 -18.25
C PRO A 81 8.78 -2.69 -17.26
N PRO A 82 7.98 -3.78 -17.27
CA PRO A 82 6.96 -4.02 -16.24
C PRO A 82 7.49 -3.94 -14.80
N HIS A 83 6.68 -3.42 -13.89
CA HIS A 83 7.03 -3.16 -12.49
C HIS A 83 5.99 -3.75 -11.53
N ILE A 84 6.42 -4.04 -10.30
CA ILE A 84 5.53 -4.04 -9.14
C ILE A 84 5.33 -2.60 -8.71
N ILE A 85 4.11 -2.06 -8.82
CA ILE A 85 3.78 -0.68 -8.47
C ILE A 85 3.01 -0.67 -7.14
N GLU A 86 3.56 0.00 -6.13
CA GLU A 86 2.99 0.04 -4.77
C GLU A 86 2.63 1.46 -4.34
N GLY A 87 1.43 1.61 -3.74
CA GLY A 87 1.07 2.84 -3.03
C GLY A 87 -0.42 2.97 -2.77
N THR A 88 -0.79 3.79 -1.78
CA THR A 88 -2.21 4.13 -1.50
C THR A 88 -2.83 4.97 -2.61
N HIS A 89 -2.00 5.66 -3.40
CA HIS A 89 -2.34 6.46 -4.58
C HIS A 89 -3.24 5.75 -5.60
N ILE A 90 -3.04 4.45 -5.78
CA ILE A 90 -3.79 3.61 -6.71
C ILE A 90 -5.30 3.67 -6.42
N LEU A 91 -5.69 3.87 -5.16
CA LEU A 91 -7.09 3.99 -4.74
C LEU A 91 -7.79 5.23 -5.33
N THR A 92 -7.06 6.27 -5.74
CA THR A 92 -7.62 7.51 -6.31
C THR A 92 -7.92 7.38 -7.81
N ALA A 93 -7.29 6.43 -8.49
CA ALA A 93 -7.43 6.26 -9.94
C ALA A 93 -7.46 4.77 -10.35
N PRO A 94 -8.36 3.96 -9.78
CA PRO A 94 -8.41 2.52 -10.04
C PRO A 94 -8.64 2.18 -11.51
N GLU A 95 -9.34 3.02 -12.25
CA GLU A 95 -9.64 2.84 -13.67
C GLU A 95 -8.37 2.84 -14.54
N LEU A 96 -7.32 3.55 -14.13
CA LEU A 96 -6.02 3.56 -14.83
C LEU A 96 -5.29 2.21 -14.69
N THR A 97 -5.71 1.37 -13.75
CA THR A 97 -5.14 0.04 -13.50
C THR A 97 -5.99 -1.09 -14.08
N THR A 98 -7.02 -0.77 -14.87
CA THR A 98 -7.87 -1.75 -15.54
C THR A 98 -7.07 -2.56 -16.55
N GLY A 99 -7.30 -3.88 -16.60
CA GLY A 99 -6.57 -4.80 -17.48
C GLY A 99 -5.24 -5.31 -16.89
N TYR A 100 -4.74 -4.68 -15.83
CA TYR A 100 -3.57 -5.15 -15.09
C TYR A 100 -3.96 -6.06 -13.92
N ARG A 101 -2.98 -6.79 -13.40
CA ARG A 101 -3.12 -7.51 -12.15
C ARG A 101 -3.20 -6.52 -10.98
N ARG A 102 -4.25 -6.64 -10.16
CA ARG A 102 -4.52 -5.74 -9.03
C ARG A 102 -4.62 -6.53 -7.74
N ILE A 103 -3.80 -6.17 -6.77
CA ILE A 103 -3.74 -6.79 -5.46
C ILE A 103 -4.10 -5.74 -4.41
N LEU A 104 -5.17 -6.01 -3.65
CA LEU A 104 -5.54 -5.24 -2.47
C LEU A 104 -5.08 -5.99 -1.22
N VAL A 105 -4.17 -5.36 -0.48
CA VAL A 105 -3.76 -5.84 0.84
C VAL A 105 -4.86 -5.52 1.85
N ASP A 106 -5.76 -6.48 2.05
CA ASP A 106 -6.96 -6.34 2.86
C ASP A 106 -6.67 -6.68 4.32
N THR A 107 -6.27 -5.67 5.09
CA THR A 107 -5.92 -5.82 6.51
C THR A 107 -6.93 -5.08 7.38
N PRO A 108 -7.55 -5.75 8.37
CA PRO A 108 -8.53 -5.09 9.23
C PRO A 108 -7.88 -4.02 10.12
N LEU A 109 -8.64 -2.96 10.42
CA LEU A 109 -8.17 -1.79 11.17
C LEU A 109 -7.39 -2.12 12.45
N HIS A 110 -7.89 -3.08 13.25
CA HIS A 110 -7.23 -3.46 14.49
C HIS A 110 -5.82 -4.04 14.25
N GLN A 111 -5.59 -4.75 13.14
CA GLN A 111 -4.27 -5.22 12.76
C GLN A 111 -3.37 -4.08 12.26
N ILE A 112 -3.91 -3.14 11.49
CA ILE A 112 -3.18 -1.94 11.05
C ILE A 112 -2.66 -1.16 12.26
N ILE A 113 -3.50 -0.93 13.26
CA ILE A 113 -3.10 -0.25 14.50
C ILE A 113 -1.99 -1.04 15.20
N ARG A 114 -2.15 -2.36 15.36
CA ARG A 114 -1.12 -3.21 15.98
C ARG A 114 0.21 -3.15 15.22
N GLN A 115 0.19 -3.23 13.90
CA GLN A 115 1.38 -3.18 13.03
C GLN A 115 2.06 -1.79 13.10
N SER A 116 1.28 -0.71 13.09
CA SER A 116 1.79 0.66 13.24
C SER A 116 2.53 0.83 14.58
N LEU A 117 1.92 0.40 15.68
CA LEU A 117 2.53 0.46 17.01
C LEU A 117 3.77 -0.44 17.13
N ALA A 118 3.75 -1.63 16.51
CA ALA A 118 4.91 -2.52 16.47
C ALA A 118 6.08 -1.90 15.71
N ARG A 119 5.82 -1.22 14.58
CA ARG A 119 6.84 -0.51 13.80
C ARG A 119 7.47 0.65 14.57
N ASP A 120 6.66 1.43 15.28
CA ASP A 120 7.18 2.54 16.09
C ASP A 120 8.03 2.03 17.26
N ARG A 121 7.65 0.90 17.88
CA ARG A 121 8.48 0.22 18.88
C ARG A 121 9.80 -0.28 18.31
N ALA A 122 9.80 -0.90 17.13
CA ALA A 122 11.01 -1.40 16.49
C ALA A 122 12.00 -0.24 16.21
N LYS A 123 11.52 0.88 15.65
CA LYS A 123 12.35 2.06 15.42
C LYS A 123 12.95 2.65 16.70
N TYR A 124 12.16 2.70 17.77
CA TYR A 124 12.66 3.16 19.07
C TYR A 124 13.73 2.23 19.63
N ALA A 125 13.56 0.91 19.49
CA ALA A 125 14.58 -0.05 19.90
C ALA A 125 15.89 0.07 19.07
N GLU A 126 15.78 0.46 17.79
CA GLU A 126 16.93 0.69 16.92
C GLU A 126 17.70 1.99 17.26
N ASP A 127 16.99 3.09 17.55
CA ASP A 127 17.60 4.39 17.83
C ASP A 127 16.76 5.19 18.86
N PRO A 128 16.95 4.94 20.16
CA PRO A 128 16.16 5.57 21.20
C PRO A 128 16.27 7.10 21.20
N ALA A 129 17.46 7.65 20.91
CA ALA A 129 17.71 9.09 20.94
C ALA A 129 16.96 9.83 19.82
N ARG A 130 16.95 9.28 18.60
CA ARG A 130 16.25 9.86 17.45
C ARG A 130 14.73 9.73 17.54
N TYR A 131 14.23 8.71 18.24
CA TYR A 131 12.80 8.41 18.32
C TYR A 131 12.17 8.71 19.68
N ALA A 132 12.92 9.27 20.64
CA ALA A 132 12.44 9.69 21.96
C ALA A 132 11.24 10.65 21.86
N ASP A 133 11.34 11.67 21.00
CA ASP A 133 10.26 12.67 20.78
C ASP A 133 9.14 12.16 19.87
N ARG A 134 9.36 11.05 19.15
CA ARG A 134 8.39 10.44 18.23
C ARG A 134 7.42 9.47 18.88
N TYR A 135 7.18 9.62 20.19
CA TYR A 135 6.06 9.01 20.89
C TYR A 135 6.08 7.47 20.97
N ALA A 136 7.26 6.85 21.09
CA ALA A 136 7.43 5.44 21.45
C ALA A 136 8.36 5.35 22.68
N GLY A 137 8.18 4.45 23.66
CA GLY A 137 7.49 3.18 23.61
C GLY A 137 7.20 2.61 25.00
N ALA A 138 5.95 2.69 25.43
CA ALA A 138 5.35 1.77 26.39
C ALA A 138 3.91 1.49 25.93
N PRO A 139 3.44 0.23 25.92
CA PRO A 139 2.03 -0.06 25.70
C PRO A 139 1.16 0.82 26.61
N GLY A 140 0.19 1.53 26.04
CA GLY A 140 -0.69 2.42 26.80
C GLY A 140 -0.14 3.82 27.09
N SER A 141 1.00 4.25 26.52
CA SER A 141 1.45 5.64 26.62
C SER A 141 0.52 6.62 25.88
N ALA A 142 0.57 7.91 26.25
CA ALA A 142 -0.15 8.96 25.52
C ALA A 142 0.26 9.03 24.04
N GLY A 143 1.55 8.80 23.78
CA GLY A 143 2.11 8.67 22.44
C GLY A 143 1.50 7.53 21.64
N ALA A 144 1.48 6.32 22.20
CA ALA A 144 0.87 5.15 21.57
C ALA A 144 -0.62 5.35 21.30
N ARG A 145 -1.36 5.99 22.22
CA ARG A 145 -2.77 6.37 22.00
C ARG A 145 -2.93 7.34 20.83
N ARG A 146 -2.13 8.41 20.77
CA ARG A 146 -2.17 9.38 19.66
C ARG A 146 -1.87 8.71 18.32
N ARG A 147 -0.88 7.80 18.28
CA ARG A 147 -0.54 7.04 17.06
C ARG A 147 -1.65 6.07 16.64
N ALA A 148 -2.31 5.41 17.57
CA ALA A 148 -3.46 4.55 17.28
C ALA A 148 -4.65 5.36 16.74
N LEU A 149 -4.93 6.54 17.32
CA LEU A 149 -5.96 7.46 16.83
C LEU A 149 -5.66 7.95 15.42
N LEU A 150 -4.42 8.35 15.14
CA LEU A 150 -4.00 8.79 13.82
C LEU A 150 -4.12 7.68 12.78
N ALA A 151 -3.65 6.47 13.09
CA ALA A 151 -3.79 5.32 12.20
C ALA A 151 -5.26 5.01 11.89
N ARG A 152 -6.15 5.17 12.89
CA ARG A 152 -7.61 5.06 12.69
C ARG A 152 -8.15 6.14 11.76
N GLN A 153 -7.84 7.41 12.02
CA GLN A 153 -8.32 8.51 11.19
C GLN A 153 -7.89 8.36 9.72
N ILE A 154 -6.63 7.98 9.49
CA ILE A 154 -6.12 7.71 8.14
C ILE A 154 -6.89 6.55 7.49
N TYR A 155 -7.08 5.43 8.20
CA TYR A 155 -7.84 4.31 7.66
C TYR A 155 -9.28 4.69 7.30
N GLU A 156 -10.00 5.33 8.22
CA GLU A 156 -11.39 5.75 8.00
C GLU A 156 -11.51 6.74 6.83
N SER A 157 -10.52 7.63 6.65
CA SER A 157 -10.48 8.57 5.53
C SER A 157 -10.38 7.90 4.16
N LEU A 158 -9.82 6.67 4.12
CA LEU A 158 -9.64 5.84 2.91
C LEU A 158 -10.71 4.74 2.77
N ARG A 159 -11.63 4.61 3.73
CA ARG A 159 -12.51 3.43 3.82
C ARG A 159 -13.39 3.28 2.59
N LEU A 160 -13.94 4.38 2.09
CA LEU A 160 -14.79 4.37 0.91
C LEU A 160 -14.02 3.94 -0.35
N GLU A 161 -12.78 4.43 -0.51
CA GLU A 161 -11.93 4.07 -1.64
C GLU A 161 -11.46 2.60 -1.55
N LEU A 162 -11.15 2.11 -0.35
CA LEU A 162 -10.82 0.71 -0.11
C LEU A 162 -12.00 -0.21 -0.42
N ASP A 163 -13.19 0.15 0.07
CA ASP A 163 -14.43 -0.60 -0.17
C ASP A 163 -14.75 -0.60 -1.67
N ALA A 164 -14.66 0.55 -2.36
CA ALA A 164 -14.86 0.61 -3.80
C ALA A 164 -13.85 -0.25 -4.56
N PHE A 165 -12.56 -0.18 -4.21
CA PHE A 165 -11.50 -0.97 -4.85
C PHE A 165 -11.71 -2.48 -4.66
N ARG A 166 -12.16 -2.91 -3.48
CA ARG A 166 -12.43 -4.32 -3.16
C ARG A 166 -13.44 -4.96 -4.12
N HIS A 167 -14.42 -4.18 -4.61
CA HIS A 167 -15.49 -4.67 -5.47
C HIS A 167 -15.17 -4.56 -6.97
N LEU A 168 -13.98 -4.09 -7.36
CA LEU A 168 -13.60 -4.03 -8.77
C LEU A 168 -13.33 -5.44 -9.32
N PRO A 169 -13.72 -5.73 -10.58
CA PRO A 169 -13.50 -7.03 -11.19
C PRO A 169 -12.03 -7.45 -11.21
N GLY A 170 -11.71 -8.68 -10.80
CA GLY A 170 -10.35 -9.21 -10.88
C GLY A 170 -9.34 -8.62 -9.86
N VAL A 171 -9.82 -7.94 -8.80
CA VAL A 171 -8.96 -7.57 -7.68
C VAL A 171 -8.72 -8.78 -6.78
N GLU A 172 -7.45 -9.09 -6.52
CA GLU A 172 -7.03 -10.13 -5.59
C GLU A 172 -6.94 -9.57 -4.16
N LEU A 173 -7.68 -10.18 -3.24
CA LEU A 173 -7.67 -9.80 -1.83
C LEU A 173 -6.64 -10.62 -1.07
N VAL A 174 -5.61 -9.96 -0.54
CA VAL A 174 -4.53 -10.63 0.18
C VAL A 174 -4.44 -10.10 1.60
N PRO A 175 -4.92 -10.84 2.61
CA PRO A 175 -4.78 -10.41 3.99
C PRO A 175 -3.33 -10.52 4.44
N SER A 176 -2.83 -9.54 5.20
CA SER A 176 -1.42 -9.48 5.61
C SER A 176 -0.95 -10.71 6.38
N ARG A 177 -1.83 -11.34 7.16
CA ARG A 177 -1.55 -12.60 7.87
C ARG A 177 -1.30 -13.81 6.96
N ALA A 178 -1.69 -13.75 5.69
CA ALA A 178 -1.60 -14.86 4.75
C ALA A 178 -0.43 -14.73 3.77
N PHE A 179 0.41 -13.69 3.90
CA PHE A 179 1.52 -13.48 2.94
C PHE A 179 2.43 -14.70 2.83
N THR A 180 2.76 -15.35 3.94
CA THR A 180 3.66 -16.51 3.97
C THR A 180 3.11 -17.72 3.22
N THR A 181 1.80 -17.91 3.19
CA THR A 181 1.14 -19.02 2.47
C THR A 181 0.76 -18.65 1.05
N TRP A 182 0.46 -17.37 0.80
CA TRP A 182 0.02 -16.87 -0.49
C TRP A 182 1.16 -16.62 -1.47
N LEU A 183 2.30 -16.08 -0.99
CA LEU A 183 3.46 -15.76 -1.84
C LEU A 183 4.02 -16.98 -2.60
N PRO A 184 4.25 -18.15 -1.98
CA PRO A 184 4.77 -19.33 -2.69
C PRO A 184 3.91 -19.72 -3.90
N GLN A 185 2.59 -19.55 -3.80
CA GLN A 185 1.63 -19.90 -4.87
C GLN A 185 1.79 -19.02 -6.12
N GLN A 186 2.44 -17.87 -6.00
CA GLN A 186 2.63 -16.92 -7.10
C GLN A 186 3.79 -17.28 -8.04
N GLY A 187 4.67 -18.19 -7.62
CA GLY A 187 5.85 -18.62 -8.38
C GLY A 187 5.65 -19.95 -9.09
N SER A 188 4.68 -20.74 -8.65
CA SER A 188 4.32 -22.06 -9.19
C SER A 188 3.35 -22.01 -10.38
N GLY A 189 3.17 -20.84 -10.99
CA GLY A 189 2.31 -20.62 -12.17
C GLY A 189 2.91 -21.08 -13.51
N SER A 190 4.04 -21.79 -13.51
CA SER A 190 4.52 -22.53 -14.68
C SER A 190 5.20 -23.83 -14.24
N ILE A 191 4.59 -24.96 -14.65
CA ILE A 191 5.14 -26.28 -14.97
C ILE A 191 4.12 -27.39 -14.58
N GLY A 192 3.44 -27.94 -15.59
CA GLY A 192 2.81 -29.29 -15.62
C GLY A 192 1.48 -29.46 -14.88
N ALA A 193 0.42 -30.08 -15.42
CA ALA A 193 0.31 -30.96 -16.56
C ALA A 193 -1.11 -30.87 -17.17
N GLY A 194 -1.18 -30.42 -18.42
CA GLY A 194 -2.01 -31.14 -19.38
C GLY A 194 -1.20 -32.34 -19.84
N LEU A 195 -1.72 -33.53 -19.56
CA LEU A 195 -1.52 -34.80 -20.27
C LEU A 195 -2.23 -35.87 -19.45
N ALA A 196 -3.49 -36.13 -19.80
CA ALA A 196 -4.07 -37.45 -19.67
C ALA A 196 -4.76 -37.73 -21.01
N SER A 197 -4.19 -38.70 -21.70
CA SER A 197 -4.61 -39.28 -22.98
C SER A 197 -5.97 -39.95 -22.87
#